data_AF-A0A836WCQ7-F1
#
_entry.id   AF-A0A836WCQ7-F1
#
_cell.length_a   1.000
_cell.length_b   1.000
_cell.length_c   1.000
_cell.angle_alpha   90.00
_cell.angle_beta   90.00
_cell.angle_gamma   90.00
#
_symmetry.space_group_name_H-M   'P 1'
#
loop_
_entity.id
_entity.type
_entity.pdbx_description
1 polymer ?
#
loop_
_entity_poly.entity_id
_entity_poly.type
_entity_poly.pdbx_seq_one_letter_code
_entity_poly.pdbx_strand_id
1 'polypeptide(L)'
;MRAKSFFSITILLSFLFTFSTAWANVCSKADIDFYLQRGFSHEQVVRLCSNAPVMGQKMPTKTSPAPAQTKPVVTPAISTTDTTTPTTDTTQPAGNMVSQSDLIYFKTAIESDQVELTPDSLSYTRSGCIKYGEEDITGFKEDACVTTRTKIERSGLKVLKAQSGIFLIRDAELIVAGKITREVLDADKLKTKKRKTFLAEYSLNPAQINIPLRSGIKPNEVAARLQALAK
;
A
#
# COMPACT_ATOMS: atom_id res chain seq x y z
N MET A 1 49.94 38.77 16.13
CA MET A 1 50.09 37.46 15.46
C MET A 1 48.71 36.91 15.12
N ARG A 2 48.32 37.01 13.85
CA ARG A 2 47.06 36.55 13.24
C ARG A 2 47.46 35.52 12.19
N ALA A 3 46.97 34.28 12.26
CA ALA A 3 46.86 33.33 11.13
C ALA A 3 46.52 31.92 11.64
N LYS A 4 45.26 31.64 11.97
CA LYS A 4 44.79 30.25 12.16
C LYS A 4 43.38 29.95 11.62
N SER A 5 42.69 30.92 11.00
CA SER A 5 41.26 30.77 10.68
C SER A 5 40.93 30.62 9.18
N PHE A 6 41.91 30.37 8.31
CA PHE A 6 41.68 30.27 6.86
C PHE A 6 41.87 28.87 6.27
N PHE A 7 42.38 27.89 7.02
CA PHE A 7 42.74 26.58 6.45
C PHE A 7 41.63 25.51 6.51
N SER A 8 40.54 25.72 7.27
CA SER A 8 39.45 24.74 7.39
C SER A 8 38.30 24.92 6.38
N ILE A 9 38.21 26.05 5.69
CA ILE A 9 37.06 26.35 4.81
C ILE A 9 37.26 25.75 3.39
N THR A 10 38.50 25.55 2.96
CA THR A 10 38.81 25.02 1.62
C THR A 10 38.59 23.51 1.47
N ILE A 11 38.61 22.74 2.57
CA ILE A 11 38.40 21.28 2.52
C ILE A 11 36.90 20.93 2.44
N LEU A 12 36.01 21.78 2.98
CA LEU A 12 34.57 21.52 2.95
C LEU A 12 33.93 21.80 1.57
N LEU A 13 34.54 22.67 0.76
CA LEU A 13 33.99 23.03 -0.56
C LEU A 13 34.35 22.02 -1.67
N SER A 14 35.37 21.18 -1.46
CA SER A 14 35.84 20.23 -2.47
C SER A 14 35.09 18.89 -2.46
N PHE A 15 34.19 18.67 -1.50
CA PHE A 15 33.41 17.42 -1.38
C PHE A 15 32.03 17.48 -2.08
N LEU A 16 31.67 18.63 -2.67
CA LEU A 16 30.35 18.85 -3.29
C LEU A 16 30.29 18.54 -4.80
N PHE A 17 31.36 18.03 -5.42
CA PHE A 17 31.45 17.93 -6.89
C PHE A 17 31.58 16.51 -7.48
N THR A 18 31.34 15.43 -6.73
CA THR A 18 31.52 14.05 -7.24
C THR A 18 30.30 13.13 -7.17
N PHE A 19 29.07 13.65 -7.24
CA PHE A 19 27.86 12.82 -7.39
C PHE A 19 26.98 13.29 -8.55
N SER A 20 27.54 13.24 -9.76
CA SER A 20 26.77 13.38 -11.00
C SER A 20 26.99 12.13 -11.87
N THR A 21 26.51 10.97 -11.41
CA THR A 21 26.30 9.82 -12.29
C THR A 21 24.88 9.88 -12.83
N ALA A 22 24.80 10.01 -14.15
CA ALA A 22 23.62 10.02 -14.97
C ALA A 22 22.63 8.88 -14.62
N TRP A 23 21.37 9.24 -14.36
CA TRP A 23 20.26 8.29 -14.39
C TRP A 23 19.77 8.24 -15.84
N ALA A 24 20.40 7.39 -16.64
CA ALA A 24 19.80 6.93 -17.88
C ALA A 24 18.63 6.02 -17.49
N ASN A 25 17.40 6.50 -17.66
CA ASN A 25 16.17 5.72 -17.48
C ASN A 25 16.06 4.68 -18.60
N VAL A 26 16.84 3.60 -18.50
CA VAL A 26 16.80 2.47 -19.41
C VAL A 26 16.44 1.27 -18.54
N CYS A 27 15.20 0.77 -18.67
CA CYS A 27 14.86 -0.52 -18.08
C CYS A 27 15.93 -1.55 -18.47
N SER A 28 16.50 -2.20 -17.47
CA SER A 28 17.41 -3.31 -17.74
C SER A 28 16.58 -4.51 -18.23
N LYS A 29 17.22 -5.43 -18.96
CA LYS A 29 16.57 -6.67 -19.40
C LYS A 29 15.95 -7.44 -18.22
N ALA A 30 16.59 -7.40 -17.05
CA ALA A 30 16.10 -8.05 -15.84
C ALA A 30 14.77 -7.46 -15.35
N ASP A 31 14.57 -6.15 -15.50
CA ASP A 31 13.33 -5.49 -15.12
C ASP A 31 12.17 -5.90 -16.06
N ILE A 32 12.45 -6.01 -17.35
CA ILE A 32 11.48 -6.44 -18.37
C ILE A 32 11.00 -7.87 -18.06
N ASP A 33 11.92 -8.79 -17.82
CA ASP A 33 11.60 -10.20 -17.53
C ASP A 33 10.79 -10.33 -16.23
N PHE A 34 11.09 -9.53 -15.22
CA PHE A 34 10.35 -9.48 -13.96
C PHE A 34 8.87 -9.08 -14.14
N TYR A 35 8.57 -8.10 -15.00
CA TYR A 35 7.19 -7.68 -15.26
C TYR A 35 6.42 -8.68 -16.13
N LEU A 36 7.08 -9.28 -17.12
CA LEU A 36 6.45 -10.32 -17.96
C LEU A 36 6.08 -11.55 -17.13
N GLN A 37 6.95 -11.99 -16.20
CA GLN A 37 6.64 -13.10 -15.29
C GLN A 37 5.47 -12.82 -14.34
N ARG A 38 5.20 -11.55 -14.04
CA ARG A 38 4.04 -11.12 -13.25
C ARG A 38 2.75 -10.97 -14.06
N GLY A 39 2.78 -11.29 -15.35
CA GLY A 39 1.61 -11.25 -16.23
C GLY A 39 1.29 -9.89 -16.83
N PHE A 40 2.23 -8.94 -16.80
CA PHE A 40 2.07 -7.67 -17.53
C PHE A 40 2.19 -7.91 -19.03
N SER A 41 1.41 -7.18 -19.83
CA SER A 41 1.55 -7.23 -21.28
C SER A 41 2.78 -6.44 -21.75
N HIS A 42 3.32 -6.83 -22.90
CA HIS A 42 4.51 -6.19 -23.45
C HIS A 42 4.33 -4.67 -23.63
N GLU A 43 3.14 -4.21 -24.02
CA GLU A 43 2.82 -2.79 -24.16
C GLU A 43 2.84 -2.03 -22.83
N GLN A 44 2.39 -2.67 -21.74
CA GLN A 44 2.42 -2.07 -20.40
C GLN A 44 3.86 -1.90 -19.92
N VAL A 45 4.70 -2.90 -20.16
CA VAL A 45 6.12 -2.86 -19.80
C VAL A 45 6.84 -1.76 -20.59
N VAL A 46 6.60 -1.65 -21.90
CA VAL A 46 7.16 -0.57 -22.72
C VAL A 46 6.74 0.81 -22.21
N ARG A 47 5.49 1.01 -21.80
CA ARG A 47 5.03 2.30 -21.24
C ARG A 47 5.67 2.64 -19.90
N LEU A 48 5.88 1.64 -19.04
CA LEU A 48 6.57 1.80 -17.75
C LEU A 48 8.04 2.17 -17.96
N CYS A 49 8.67 1.55 -18.95
CA CYS A 49 10.08 1.75 -19.27
C CYS A 49 10.36 3.01 -20.09
N SER A 50 9.36 3.55 -20.79
CA SER A 50 9.53 4.71 -21.68
C SER A 50 9.20 6.05 -21.03
N ASN A 51 8.64 6.09 -19.81
CA ASN A 51 8.15 7.33 -19.20
C ASN A 51 8.48 7.47 -17.71
N ALA A 52 9.35 8.43 -17.38
CA ALA A 52 9.28 9.19 -16.14
C ALA A 52 9.84 10.61 -16.38
N PRO A 53 9.28 11.70 -15.80
CA PRO A 53 7.94 11.96 -15.27
C PRO A 53 7.22 13.09 -16.05
N VAL A 54 5.89 13.07 -16.16
CA VAL A 54 5.11 14.31 -16.38
C VAL A 54 3.89 14.32 -15.47
N MET A 55 3.99 15.12 -14.42
CA MET A 55 2.84 15.77 -13.81
C MET A 55 2.10 16.59 -14.89
N GLY A 56 0.84 16.28 -15.11
CA GLY A 56 -0.09 17.13 -15.87
C GLY A 56 -0.03 16.97 -17.38
N GLN A 57 -1.04 16.31 -17.95
CA GLN A 57 -1.97 16.92 -18.90
C GLN A 57 -2.93 15.86 -19.46
N LYS A 58 -4.23 16.17 -19.32
CA LYS A 58 -5.31 16.01 -20.30
C LYS A 58 -5.20 14.79 -21.25
N MET A 59 -6.08 13.82 -21.05
CA MET A 59 -6.50 12.91 -22.13
C MET A 59 -7.06 13.73 -23.30
N PRO A 60 -6.72 13.35 -24.54
CA PRO A 60 -7.74 13.18 -25.54
C PRO A 60 -7.75 11.76 -26.09
N THR A 61 -8.96 11.20 -26.05
CA THR A 61 -9.62 10.38 -27.06
C THR A 61 -8.74 9.98 -28.27
N LYS A 62 -8.55 8.67 -28.47
CA LYS A 62 -8.10 8.14 -29.77
C LYS A 62 -9.15 7.21 -30.36
N THR A 63 -9.94 7.82 -31.23
CA THR A 63 -10.61 7.20 -32.38
C THR A 63 -9.59 6.47 -33.26
N SER A 64 -9.93 5.25 -33.62
CA SER A 64 -9.29 4.42 -34.67
C SER A 64 -9.22 5.19 -36.00
N PRO A 65 -8.15 5.02 -36.80
CA PRO A 65 -8.35 4.17 -37.98
C PRO A 65 -7.12 3.34 -38.41
N ALA A 66 -7.42 2.19 -39.02
CA ALA A 66 -6.54 1.43 -39.91
C ALA A 66 -6.19 2.22 -41.19
N PRO A 67 -5.14 1.81 -41.94
CA PRO A 67 -5.43 1.13 -43.20
C PRO A 67 -4.45 0.00 -43.58
N ALA A 68 -4.76 -0.62 -44.71
CA ALA A 68 -4.46 -1.96 -45.16
C ALA A 68 -3.23 -2.13 -46.10
N GLN A 69 -2.71 -3.37 -46.09
CA GLN A 69 -2.22 -4.22 -47.21
C GLN A 69 -0.97 -3.89 -48.05
N THR A 70 -0.09 -4.91 -48.24
CA THR A 70 0.07 -5.74 -49.47
C THR A 70 1.17 -6.83 -49.27
N LYS A 71 0.81 -8.13 -49.22
CA LYS A 71 0.96 -9.24 -50.23
C LYS A 71 2.38 -9.89 -50.34
N PRO A 72 2.53 -11.13 -50.87
CA PRO A 72 1.90 -12.43 -50.56
C PRO A 72 2.96 -13.54 -50.26
N VAL A 73 2.56 -14.79 -49.95
CA VAL A 73 3.14 -16.06 -50.49
C VAL A 73 2.59 -17.31 -49.73
N VAL A 74 1.82 -18.10 -50.50
CA VAL A 74 1.71 -19.58 -50.54
C VAL A 74 1.10 -20.37 -49.35
N THR A 75 -0.08 -20.94 -49.63
CA THR A 75 -0.80 -22.04 -48.94
C THR A 75 -0.11 -23.41 -49.19
N PRO A 76 -0.29 -24.42 -48.32
CA PRO A 76 -1.28 -25.46 -48.65
C PRO A 76 -2.17 -25.90 -47.46
N ALA A 77 -3.31 -26.47 -47.85
CA ALA A 77 -4.51 -26.76 -47.08
C ALA A 77 -4.42 -27.95 -46.11
N ILE A 78 -5.15 -27.88 -44.98
CA ILE A 78 -5.84 -29.02 -44.33
C ILE A 78 -7.14 -28.49 -43.69
N SER A 79 -8.26 -29.17 -43.97
CA SER A 79 -9.62 -28.93 -43.46
C SER A 79 -9.88 -29.67 -42.13
N THR A 80 -10.59 -29.03 -41.18
CA THR A 80 -11.54 -29.66 -40.22
C THR A 80 -12.25 -28.54 -39.44
N THR A 81 -13.54 -28.25 -39.69
CA THR A 81 -14.77 -28.78 -39.07
C THR A 81 -15.16 -28.10 -37.75
N ASP A 82 -16.33 -27.42 -37.82
CA ASP A 82 -17.37 -27.18 -36.81
C ASP A 82 -17.15 -26.33 -35.54
N THR A 83 -17.99 -25.30 -35.47
CA THR A 83 -18.96 -24.99 -34.40
C THR A 83 -18.46 -24.99 -32.96
N THR A 84 -18.51 -23.81 -32.32
CA THR A 84 -19.42 -23.52 -31.18
C THR A 84 -19.02 -22.21 -30.51
N THR A 85 -19.89 -21.22 -30.66
CA THR A 85 -20.05 -20.07 -29.76
C THR A 85 -20.28 -20.55 -28.33
N PRO A 86 -19.70 -19.89 -27.31
CA PRO A 86 -20.56 -19.48 -26.22
C PRO A 86 -20.38 -17.98 -25.94
N THR A 87 -21.47 -17.27 -26.20
CA THR A 87 -21.86 -16.06 -25.51
C THR A 87 -21.82 -16.36 -24.02
N THR A 88 -21.07 -15.57 -23.26
CA THR A 88 -21.43 -15.33 -21.86
C THR A 88 -21.26 -13.84 -21.63
N ASP A 89 -22.32 -13.12 -22.03
CA ASP A 89 -22.78 -11.96 -21.29
C ASP A 89 -22.72 -12.29 -19.80
N THR A 90 -21.79 -11.65 -19.10
CA THR A 90 -21.99 -11.38 -17.68
C THR A 90 -22.09 -9.88 -17.56
N THR A 91 -23.31 -9.37 -17.73
CA THR A 91 -23.75 -8.12 -17.13
C THR A 91 -23.60 -8.29 -15.62
N GLN A 92 -22.41 -7.99 -15.12
CA GLN A 92 -22.14 -7.94 -13.69
C GLN A 92 -22.77 -6.65 -13.14
N PRO A 93 -23.66 -6.73 -12.13
CA PRO A 93 -24.24 -5.54 -11.54
C PRO A 93 -23.13 -4.65 -10.99
N ALA A 94 -23.04 -3.43 -11.53
CA ALA A 94 -22.05 -2.40 -11.22
C ALA A 94 -22.30 -1.73 -9.86
N GLY A 95 -22.50 -2.53 -8.81
CA GLY A 95 -22.62 -2.06 -7.44
C GLY A 95 -21.73 -2.92 -6.55
N ASN A 96 -20.70 -2.32 -5.96
CA ASN A 96 -19.85 -2.89 -4.89
C ASN A 96 -18.58 -3.65 -5.29
N MET A 97 -17.98 -3.40 -6.46
CA MET A 97 -16.59 -3.82 -6.66
C MET A 97 -15.62 -2.89 -5.90
N VAL A 98 -14.85 -3.49 -5.00
CA VAL A 98 -13.65 -2.86 -4.43
C VAL A 98 -12.63 -2.66 -5.54
N SER A 99 -12.06 -1.46 -5.64
CA SER A 99 -10.99 -1.22 -6.61
C SER A 99 -9.72 -1.96 -6.20
N GLN A 100 -9.16 -2.76 -7.12
CA GLN A 100 -7.86 -3.41 -6.93
C GLN A 100 -6.75 -2.40 -6.64
N SER A 101 -6.85 -1.17 -7.18
CA SER A 101 -5.88 -0.11 -6.91
C SER A 101 -5.92 0.38 -5.47
N ASP A 102 -7.09 0.38 -4.83
CA ASP A 102 -7.22 0.75 -3.42
C ASP A 102 -6.64 -0.33 -2.51
N LEU A 103 -6.87 -1.60 -2.82
CA LEU A 103 -6.24 -2.71 -2.09
C LEU A 103 -4.71 -2.63 -2.16
N ILE A 104 -4.14 -2.40 -3.35
CA ILE A 104 -2.69 -2.24 -3.53
C ILE A 104 -2.18 -1.03 -2.74
N TYR A 105 -2.91 0.08 -2.78
CA TYR A 105 -2.56 1.27 -2.01
C TYR A 105 -2.54 0.98 -0.51
N PHE A 106 -3.57 0.37 0.07
CA PHE A 106 -3.60 0.08 1.50
C PHE A 106 -2.56 -0.95 1.94
N LYS A 107 -2.26 -1.97 1.11
CA LYS A 107 -1.14 -2.89 1.37
C LYS A 107 0.20 -2.16 1.49
N THR A 108 0.36 -1.08 0.73
CA THR A 108 1.57 -0.24 0.76
C THR A 108 1.53 0.78 1.90
N ALA A 109 0.37 1.36 2.17
CA ALA A 109 0.22 2.47 3.11
C ALA A 109 0.16 2.02 4.57
N ILE A 110 -0.53 0.92 4.86
CA ILE A 110 -0.75 0.42 6.23
C ILE A 110 0.47 -0.41 6.67
N GLU A 111 0.97 -0.12 7.86
CA GLU A 111 2.02 -0.90 8.49
C GLU A 111 1.42 -2.18 9.08
N SER A 112 1.37 -3.22 8.25
CA SER A 112 0.75 -4.52 8.58
C SER A 112 1.39 -5.65 7.78
N ASP A 113 1.23 -6.87 8.27
CA ASP A 113 1.67 -8.11 7.62
C ASP A 113 0.73 -8.50 6.48
N GLN A 114 -0.58 -8.27 6.67
CA GLN A 114 -1.62 -8.54 5.67
C GLN A 114 -2.67 -7.43 5.67
N VAL A 115 -3.21 -7.13 4.49
CA VAL A 115 -4.36 -6.24 4.30
C VAL A 115 -5.35 -6.88 3.35
N GLU A 116 -6.62 -6.84 3.74
CA GLU A 116 -7.77 -7.29 2.98
C GLU A 116 -8.79 -6.16 2.87
N LEU A 117 -9.31 -5.94 1.67
CA LEU A 117 -10.35 -4.94 1.42
C LEU A 117 -11.53 -5.63 0.75
N THR A 118 -12.66 -5.63 1.42
CA THR A 118 -13.93 -6.19 0.94
C THR A 118 -14.94 -5.07 0.69
N PRO A 119 -16.09 -5.37 0.05
CA PRO A 119 -17.17 -4.39 -0.09
C PRO A 119 -17.61 -3.78 1.24
N ASP A 120 -17.52 -4.55 2.32
CA ASP A 120 -18.08 -4.17 3.63
C ASP A 120 -17.03 -3.73 4.63
N SER A 121 -15.75 -4.10 4.45
CA SER A 121 -14.73 -3.87 5.47
C SER A 121 -13.32 -3.71 4.95
N LEU A 122 -12.50 -3.00 5.71
CA LEU A 122 -11.04 -3.02 5.63
C LEU A 122 -10.51 -3.83 6.81
N SER A 123 -9.71 -4.84 6.54
CA SER A 123 -9.06 -5.64 7.59
C SER A 123 -7.55 -5.64 7.41
N TYR A 124 -6.81 -5.64 8.52
CA TYR A 124 -5.37 -5.78 8.50
C TYR A 124 -4.87 -6.56 9.72
N THR A 125 -3.78 -7.31 9.51
CA THR A 125 -3.14 -8.11 10.55
C THR A 125 -1.78 -7.51 10.89
N ARG A 126 -1.49 -7.33 12.17
CA ARG A 126 -0.20 -6.79 12.63
C ARG A 126 0.27 -7.51 13.88
N SER A 127 1.55 -7.84 13.89
CA SER A 127 2.28 -8.25 15.09
C SER A 127 2.77 -7.02 15.86
N GLY A 128 2.54 -6.96 17.18
CA GLY A 128 3.00 -5.85 18.00
C GLY A 128 2.94 -6.16 19.50
N CYS A 129 3.69 -5.42 20.29
CA CYS A 129 3.73 -5.55 21.75
C CYS A 129 2.88 -4.46 22.40
N ILE A 130 2.03 -4.85 23.35
CA ILE A 130 1.12 -3.98 24.08
C ILE A 130 1.43 -4.10 25.57
N LYS A 131 1.61 -2.96 26.23
CA LYS A 131 1.74 -2.89 27.69
C LYS A 131 0.41 -3.17 28.35
N TYR A 132 0.38 -4.07 29.34
CA TYR A 132 -0.82 -4.47 30.06
C TYR A 132 -0.50 -4.83 31.52
N GLY A 133 -1.54 -4.90 32.34
CA GLY A 133 -1.43 -5.21 33.75
C GLY A 133 -1.08 -4.01 34.62
N GLU A 134 -0.88 -4.32 35.90
CA GLU A 134 -0.42 -3.38 36.92
C GLU A 134 1.06 -3.07 36.71
N GLU A 135 1.45 -1.87 37.14
CA GLU A 135 2.87 -1.49 37.21
C GLU A 135 3.54 -2.26 38.34
N ASP A 136 4.73 -2.77 38.08
CA ASP A 136 5.55 -3.41 39.11
C ASP A 136 6.21 -2.37 40.04
N ILE A 137 7.05 -2.83 40.97
CA ILE A 137 7.78 -1.98 41.92
C ILE A 137 8.72 -0.97 41.23
N THR A 138 9.00 -1.14 39.94
CA THR A 138 9.84 -0.24 39.12
C THR A 138 9.01 0.69 38.24
N GLY A 139 7.68 0.60 38.29
CA GLY A 139 6.77 1.41 37.49
C GLY A 139 6.59 0.90 36.06
N PHE A 140 6.98 -0.34 35.77
CA PHE A 140 6.84 -0.92 34.42
C PHE A 140 5.65 -1.87 34.35
N LYS A 141 4.93 -1.77 33.23
CA LYS A 141 3.92 -2.76 32.83
C LYS A 141 4.56 -3.86 32.01
N GLU A 142 3.99 -5.05 32.07
CA GLU A 142 4.43 -6.15 31.22
C GLU A 142 4.04 -5.93 29.76
N ASP A 143 4.86 -6.43 28.83
CA ASP A 143 4.55 -6.44 27.41
C ASP A 143 3.92 -7.78 26.98
N ALA A 144 2.84 -7.71 26.21
CA ALA A 144 2.26 -8.83 25.49
C ALA A 144 2.45 -8.62 23.99
N CYS A 145 3.36 -9.40 23.38
CA CYS A 145 3.57 -9.40 21.94
C CYS A 145 2.61 -10.39 21.28
N VAL A 146 1.65 -9.86 20.53
CA VAL A 146 0.59 -10.63 19.89
C VAL A 146 0.35 -10.19 18.45
N THR A 147 -0.20 -11.09 17.66
CA THR A 147 -0.68 -10.85 16.32
C THR A 147 -2.16 -10.49 16.40
N THR A 148 -2.53 -9.27 16.06
CA THR A 148 -3.93 -8.82 16.04
C THR A 148 -4.42 -8.65 14.62
N ARG A 149 -5.58 -9.21 14.30
CA ARG A 149 -6.38 -8.83 13.14
C ARG A 149 -7.38 -7.75 13.55
N THR A 150 -7.29 -6.59 12.93
CA THR A 150 -8.27 -5.52 13.07
C THR A 150 -9.15 -5.50 11.84
N LYS A 151 -10.47 -5.51 12.04
CA LYS A 151 -11.49 -5.31 11.02
C LYS A 151 -12.23 -4.02 11.30
N ILE A 152 -12.37 -3.18 10.28
CA ILE A 152 -13.10 -1.91 10.31
C ILE A 152 -14.20 -2.00 9.27
N GLU A 153 -15.46 -1.95 9.70
CA GLU A 153 -16.58 -1.86 8.76
C GLU A 153 -16.54 -0.52 8.04
N ARG A 154 -16.77 -0.55 6.73
CA ARG A 154 -16.79 0.63 5.87
C ARG A 154 -18.03 1.47 6.13
N SER A 155 -19.14 0.83 6.45
CA SER A 155 -20.35 1.52 6.85
C SER A 155 -20.17 2.19 8.20
N GLY A 156 -20.47 3.49 8.25
CA GLY A 156 -20.25 4.31 9.45
C GLY A 156 -18.79 4.63 9.77
N LEU A 157 -17.83 4.29 8.90
CA LEU A 157 -16.43 4.69 9.04
C LEU A 157 -16.31 6.22 8.94
N LYS A 158 -15.68 6.82 9.96
CA LYS A 158 -15.36 8.25 10.00
C LYS A 158 -13.90 8.45 10.28
N VAL A 159 -13.24 9.29 9.48
CA VAL A 159 -11.89 9.77 9.81
C VAL A 159 -12.03 10.92 10.79
N LEU A 160 -11.54 10.74 12.02
CA LEU A 160 -11.55 11.76 13.07
C LEU A 160 -10.31 12.66 12.99
N LYS A 161 -9.16 12.07 12.64
CA LYS A 161 -7.89 12.77 12.60
C LYS A 161 -7.00 12.18 11.52
N ALA A 162 -6.40 13.03 10.70
CA ALA A 162 -5.34 12.67 9.77
C ALA A 162 -4.30 13.76 9.84
N GLN A 163 -3.10 13.45 10.34
CA GLN A 163 -2.05 14.44 10.51
C GLN A 163 -0.68 13.84 10.26
N SER A 164 0.11 14.51 9.43
CA SER A 164 1.50 14.12 9.22
C SER A 164 2.31 14.27 10.50
N GLY A 165 3.29 13.38 10.67
CA GLY A 165 4.31 13.51 11.68
C GLY A 165 5.25 14.67 11.35
N ILE A 166 5.92 15.18 12.37
CA ILE A 166 7.00 16.15 12.26
C ILE A 166 8.25 15.42 12.75
N PHE A 167 9.28 15.35 11.91
CA PHE A 167 10.52 14.65 12.21
C PHE A 167 11.06 15.07 13.59
N LEU A 168 11.31 14.07 14.46
CA LEU A 168 11.78 14.20 15.86
C LEU A 168 10.81 14.83 16.88
N ILE A 169 9.65 15.32 16.47
CA ILE A 169 8.69 15.97 17.39
C ILE A 169 7.46 15.11 17.62
N ARG A 170 6.94 14.49 16.56
CA ARG A 170 5.66 13.79 16.61
C ARG A 170 5.50 12.81 15.46
N ASP A 171 4.91 11.66 15.76
CA ASP A 171 4.56 10.67 14.75
C ASP A 171 3.34 11.09 13.92
N ALA A 172 3.17 10.43 12.77
CA ALA A 172 1.98 10.55 11.96
C ALA A 172 0.80 9.83 12.63
N GLU A 173 -0.40 10.40 12.55
CA GLU A 173 -1.61 9.78 13.11
C GLU A 173 -2.74 9.75 12.10
N LEU A 174 -3.45 8.63 12.08
CA LEU A 174 -4.68 8.42 11.34
C LEU A 174 -5.72 7.76 12.26
N ILE A 175 -6.53 8.58 12.92
CA ILE A 175 -7.56 8.11 13.85
C ILE A 175 -8.88 7.99 13.09
N VAL A 176 -9.46 6.80 13.14
CA VAL A 176 -10.79 6.51 12.58
C VAL A 176 -11.73 6.02 13.66
N ALA A 177 -13.03 6.24 13.47
CA ALA A 177 -14.11 5.71 14.28
C ALA A 177 -15.12 4.95 13.42
N GLY A 178 -15.85 4.03 14.03
CA GLY A 178 -16.84 3.19 13.36
C GLY A 178 -17.04 1.87 14.09
N LYS A 179 -17.56 0.86 13.39
CA LYS A 179 -17.64 -0.50 13.92
C LYS A 179 -16.33 -1.23 13.69
N ILE A 180 -15.53 -1.29 14.75
CA ILE A 180 -14.18 -1.86 14.75
C ILE A 180 -14.19 -3.12 15.62
N THR A 181 -13.66 -4.21 15.08
CA THR A 181 -13.48 -5.47 15.80
C THR A 181 -12.02 -5.89 15.71
N ARG A 182 -11.47 -6.38 16.82
CA ARG A 182 -10.13 -6.92 16.91
C ARG A 182 -10.20 -8.37 17.35
N GLU A 183 -9.34 -9.17 16.75
CA GLU A 183 -9.14 -10.57 17.08
C GLU A 183 -7.65 -10.80 17.35
N VAL A 184 -7.34 -11.48 18.45
CA VAL A 184 -5.96 -11.83 18.81
C VAL A 184 -5.69 -13.25 18.33
N LEU A 185 -4.91 -13.37 17.26
CA LEU A 185 -4.75 -14.62 16.51
C LEU A 185 -3.89 -15.65 17.24
N ASP A 186 -2.99 -15.20 18.12
CA ASP A 186 -2.06 -16.05 18.85
C ASP A 186 -2.14 -15.83 20.36
N ALA A 187 -3.37 -15.64 20.86
CA ALA A 187 -3.65 -15.49 22.28
C ALA A 187 -3.22 -16.72 23.12
N ASP A 188 -3.09 -17.89 22.51
CA ASP A 188 -2.58 -19.12 23.10
C ASP A 188 -1.09 -19.05 23.48
N LYS A 189 -0.30 -18.19 22.81
CA LYS A 189 1.10 -17.92 23.20
C LYS A 189 1.20 -17.17 24.52
N LEU A 190 0.13 -16.50 24.95
CA LEU A 190 0.07 -15.87 26.27
C LEU A 190 -0.19 -16.93 27.35
N LYS A 191 0.61 -16.90 28.42
CA LYS A 191 0.37 -17.75 29.61
C LYS A 191 -1.08 -17.58 30.09
N THR A 192 -1.79 -18.66 30.40
CA THR A 192 -3.23 -18.66 30.74
C THR A 192 -3.64 -17.58 31.75
N LYS A 193 -2.85 -17.40 32.82
CA LYS A 193 -3.10 -16.36 33.84
C LYS A 193 -3.02 -14.94 33.27
N LYS A 194 -2.02 -14.69 32.41
CA LYS A 194 -1.74 -13.40 31.78
C LYS A 194 -2.73 -13.07 30.66
N ARG A 195 -3.15 -14.09 29.91
CA ARG A 195 -4.15 -13.96 28.85
C ARG A 195 -5.45 -13.33 29.34
N LYS A 196 -5.95 -13.73 30.52
CA LYS A 196 -7.18 -13.17 31.10
C LYS A 196 -7.05 -11.68 31.38
N THR A 197 -5.95 -11.26 32.01
CA THR A 197 -5.67 -9.84 32.29
C THR A 197 -5.52 -9.03 31.01
N PHE A 198 -4.74 -9.54 30.06
CA PHE A 198 -4.56 -8.92 28.75
C PHE A 198 -5.88 -8.70 28.02
N LEU A 199 -6.73 -9.73 27.92
CA LEU A 199 -8.04 -9.61 27.23
C LEU A 199 -9.05 -8.74 27.99
N ALA A 200 -8.89 -8.56 29.30
CA ALA A 200 -9.73 -7.65 30.07
C ALA A 200 -9.38 -6.17 29.82
N GLU A 201 -8.09 -5.86 29.63
CA GLU A 201 -7.62 -4.50 29.36
C GLU A 201 -7.61 -4.16 27.86
N TYR A 202 -7.39 -5.16 27.00
CA TYR A 202 -7.34 -4.98 25.56
C TYR A 202 -8.73 -4.96 24.94
N SER A 203 -9.18 -3.76 24.59
CA SER A 203 -10.49 -3.58 23.95
C SER A 203 -10.56 -4.27 22.57
N LEU A 204 -11.38 -5.32 22.49
CA LEU A 204 -11.67 -6.05 21.26
C LEU A 204 -12.63 -5.28 20.33
N ASN A 205 -13.42 -4.35 20.86
CA ASN A 205 -14.38 -3.56 20.09
C ASN A 205 -14.23 -2.07 20.41
N PRO A 206 -13.10 -1.44 20.06
CA PRO A 206 -12.88 -0.03 20.37
C PRO A 206 -13.76 0.86 19.48
N ALA A 207 -14.24 1.99 20.01
CA ALA A 207 -15.01 2.95 19.21
C ALA A 207 -14.14 3.72 18.18
N GLN A 208 -12.84 3.81 18.44
CA GLN A 208 -11.86 4.48 17.59
C GLN A 208 -10.51 3.78 17.61
N ILE A 209 -9.75 3.90 16.54
CA ILE A 209 -8.41 3.32 16.42
C ILE A 209 -7.48 4.23 15.60
N ASN A 210 -6.20 4.28 15.99
CA ASN A 210 -5.13 4.81 15.16
C ASN A 210 -4.68 3.71 14.18
N ILE A 211 -4.92 3.90 12.88
CA ILE A 211 -4.43 2.98 11.84
C ILE A 211 -2.93 3.20 11.68
N PRO A 212 -2.08 2.18 11.87
CA PRO A 212 -0.64 2.34 11.74
C PRO A 212 -0.27 2.50 10.27
N LEU A 213 0.51 3.54 9.95
CA LEU A 213 0.93 3.86 8.58
C LEU A 213 2.44 3.68 8.45
N ARG A 214 2.88 3.18 7.30
CA ARG A 214 4.32 3.09 7.00
C ARG A 214 4.96 4.48 6.90
N SER A 215 6.26 4.54 7.18
CA SER A 215 7.03 5.78 7.05
C SER A 215 6.93 6.36 5.63
N GLY A 216 6.84 7.70 5.54
CA GLY A 216 6.69 8.43 4.28
C GLY A 216 5.26 8.50 3.72
N ILE A 217 4.31 7.75 4.27
CA ILE A 217 2.91 7.81 3.86
C ILE A 217 2.23 9.05 4.45
N LYS A 218 1.53 9.82 3.61
CA LYS A 218 0.77 10.99 4.05
C LYS A 218 -0.60 10.58 4.59
N PRO A 219 -0.93 10.81 5.88
CA PRO A 219 -2.19 10.37 6.46
C PRO A 219 -3.43 10.94 5.76
N ASN A 220 -3.34 12.17 5.23
CA ASN A 220 -4.43 12.81 4.50
C ASN A 220 -4.80 12.08 3.21
N GLU A 221 -3.82 11.51 2.50
CA GLU A 221 -4.08 10.76 1.27
C GLU A 221 -4.78 9.42 1.58
N VAL A 222 -4.37 8.76 2.67
CA VAL A 222 -5.02 7.54 3.16
C VAL A 222 -6.44 7.85 3.63
N ALA A 223 -6.62 8.94 4.40
CA ALA A 223 -7.91 9.39 4.88
C ALA A 223 -8.90 9.66 3.75
N ALA A 224 -8.49 10.36 2.69
CA ALA A 224 -9.34 10.64 1.54
C ALA A 224 -9.83 9.36 0.85
N ARG A 225 -8.96 8.36 0.71
CA ARG A 225 -9.32 7.05 0.15
C ARG A 225 -10.26 6.27 1.07
N LEU A 226 -10.00 6.26 2.38
CA LEU A 226 -10.89 5.62 3.35
C LEU A 226 -12.28 6.24 3.34
N GLN A 227 -12.37 7.57 3.27
CA GLN A 227 -13.65 8.30 3.18
C GLN A 227 -14.40 7.98 1.88
N ALA A 228 -13.70 7.89 0.75
CA ALA A 228 -14.32 7.48 -0.53
C ALA A 228 -14.90 6.06 -0.49
N LEU A 229 -14.38 5.22 0.41
CA LEU A 229 -14.85 3.85 0.63
C LEU A 229 -15.92 3.74 1.71
N ALA A 230 -16.09 4.75 2.57
CA ALA A 230 -17.14 4.77 3.58
C ALA A 230 -18.50 4.96 2.89
N LYS A 231 -19.27 3.87 2.79
CA LYS A 231 -20.60 3.82 2.19
C LYS A 231 -21.59 3.19 3.17
#